data_AF-A0A923GE10-F1
#
_entry.id   AF-A0A923GE10-F1
#
_cell.length_a   1.000
_cell.length_b   1.000
_cell.length_c   1.000
_cell.angle_alpha   90.00
_cell.angle_beta   90.00
_cell.angle_gamma   90.00
#
_symmetry.space_group_name_H-M   'P 1'
#
loop_
_entity.id
_entity.type
_entity.pdbx_description
1 polymer ?
#
loop_
_entity_poly.entity_id
_entity_poly.type
_entity_poly.pdbx_seq_one_letter_code
_entity_poly.pdbx_strand_id
1 'polypeptide(L)'
;MKKIILTFIILMLVSIGVIAILIYTGAANKTSSANDTVKAILQVVIVSGFGAWVSVLMSDYQLRQQAKEKEREVRRMKLEYREVLLKSVLSRAMDAYGKAKTARRLFRGRGVASNSRHLVLEQYDHFFDQINAAQLELEVLARDVRASDRTFSEPGGLDQNISKMEKYLGELISEYEQLRPQFSDPMTSFTISDLPRLEDYIRPSAQSEFKPSMITPFQGIQASIRKDLLNPSL
;
A
#
# COMPACT_ATOMS: atom_id res chain seq x y z
N MET A 1 -27.29 24.45 9.77
CA MET A 1 -28.56 24.47 8.99
C MET A 1 -29.79 24.80 9.83
N LYS A 2 -30.18 24.02 10.85
CA LYS A 2 -31.40 24.29 11.66
C LYS A 2 -31.47 25.73 12.23
N LYS A 3 -30.35 26.26 12.74
CA LYS A 3 -30.29 27.63 13.29
C LYS A 3 -30.49 28.73 12.24
N ILE A 4 -29.97 28.55 11.02
CA ILE A 4 -30.07 29.54 9.92
C ILE A 4 -31.51 29.59 9.38
N ILE A 5 -32.11 28.42 9.17
CA ILE A 5 -33.52 28.28 8.76
C ILE A 5 -34.43 28.91 9.83
N LEU A 6 -34.14 28.65 11.11
CA LEU A 6 -34.89 29.23 12.23
C LEU A 6 -34.81 30.76 12.24
N THR A 7 -33.62 31.36 12.08
CA THR A 7 -33.48 32.83 11.98
C THR A 7 -34.24 33.41 10.79
N PHE A 8 -34.26 32.72 9.65
CA PHE A 8 -35.00 33.18 8.46
C PHE A 8 -36.51 33.13 8.67
N ILE A 9 -37.01 32.05 9.28
CA ILE A 9 -38.43 31.90 9.65
C ILE A 9 -38.83 33.00 10.64
N ILE A 10 -38.01 33.26 11.67
CA ILE A 10 -38.27 34.33 12.64
C ILE A 10 -38.34 35.68 11.93
N LEU A 11 -37.39 35.98 11.03
CA LEU A 11 -37.35 37.27 10.33
C LEU A 11 -38.54 37.45 9.38
N MET A 12 -38.99 36.37 8.73
CA MET A 12 -40.21 36.38 7.91
C MET A 12 -41.47 36.59 8.76
N LEU A 13 -41.59 35.89 9.89
CA LEU A 13 -42.73 36.04 10.81
C LEU A 13 -42.79 37.45 11.41
N VAL A 14 -41.65 38.03 11.77
CA VAL A 14 -41.56 39.43 12.23
C VAL A 14 -42.01 40.38 11.12
N SER A 15 -41.57 40.18 9.88
CA SER A 15 -42.00 41.00 8.73
C SER A 15 -43.50 40.92 8.48
N ILE A 16 -44.10 39.72 8.55
CA ILE A 16 -45.55 39.52 8.41
C ILE A 16 -46.30 40.20 9.55
N GLY A 17 -45.80 40.06 10.79
CA GLY A 17 -46.39 40.70 11.97
C GLY A 17 -46.43 42.23 11.86
N VAL A 18 -45.34 42.84 11.38
CA VAL A 18 -45.29 44.29 11.15
C VAL A 18 -46.31 44.73 10.09
N ILE A 19 -46.44 43.99 8.99
CA ILE A 19 -47.44 44.28 7.95
C ILE A 19 -48.87 44.16 8.49
N ALA A 20 -49.16 43.11 9.27
CA ALA A 20 -50.48 42.90 9.87
C ALA A 20 -50.85 44.04 10.84
N ILE A 21 -49.90 44.50 11.65
CA ILE A 21 -50.08 45.65 12.55
C ILE A 21 -50.35 46.93 11.76
N LEU A 22 -49.62 47.17 10.66
CA LEU A 22 -49.82 48.36 9.80
C LEU A 22 -51.18 48.37 9.10
N ILE A 23 -51.71 47.19 8.71
CA ILE A 23 -53.06 47.05 8.15
C ILE A 23 -54.11 47.28 9.24
N TYR A 24 -53.95 46.65 10.41
CA TYR A 24 -54.94 46.71 11.50
C TYR A 24 -55.09 48.11 12.09
N THR A 25 -53.99 48.86 12.21
CA THR A 25 -54.00 50.22 12.75
C THR A 25 -54.64 51.26 11.82
N GLY A 26 -55.11 50.86 10.63
CA GLY A 26 -55.85 51.74 9.71
C GLY A 26 -54.99 52.80 9.01
N ALA A 27 -53.66 52.77 9.21
CA ALA A 27 -52.71 53.68 8.56
C ALA A 27 -52.71 53.54 7.02
N ALA A 28 -53.17 52.39 6.49
CA ALA A 28 -53.27 52.13 5.06
C ALA A 28 -54.47 52.82 4.38
N ASN A 29 -55.48 53.29 5.11
CA ASN A 29 -56.77 53.69 4.52
C ASN A 29 -56.89 55.15 4.08
N LYS A 30 -55.81 55.96 4.12
CA LYS A 30 -55.93 57.41 3.82
C LYS A 30 -55.00 58.04 2.78
N THR A 31 -54.07 57.31 2.17
CA THR A 31 -53.18 57.91 1.15
C THR A 31 -52.73 56.91 0.09
N SER A 32 -52.81 57.30 -1.19
CA SER A 32 -52.32 56.55 -2.36
C SER A 32 -50.89 55.98 -2.20
N SER A 33 -50.07 56.60 -1.34
CA SER A 33 -48.70 56.17 -1.02
C SER A 33 -48.60 54.84 -0.24
N ALA A 34 -49.68 54.38 0.40
CA ALA A 34 -49.66 53.16 1.21
C ALA A 34 -49.57 51.89 0.34
N ASN A 35 -50.19 51.90 -0.85
CA ASN A 35 -50.18 50.77 -1.77
C ASN A 35 -48.78 50.48 -2.33
N ASP A 36 -48.00 51.53 -2.62
CA ASP A 36 -46.64 51.39 -3.12
C ASP A 36 -45.68 50.82 -2.05
N THR A 37 -45.89 51.20 -0.79
CA THR A 37 -45.11 50.69 0.34
C THR A 37 -45.37 49.21 0.59
N VAL A 38 -46.64 48.78 0.56
CA VAL A 38 -47.01 47.36 0.71
C VAL A 38 -46.42 46.53 -0.43
N LYS A 39 -46.47 47.03 -1.66
CA LYS A 39 -45.88 46.36 -2.84
C LYS A 39 -44.36 46.21 -2.70
N ALA A 40 -43.66 47.24 -2.22
CA ALA A 40 -42.23 47.19 -1.99
C ALA A 40 -41.85 46.14 -0.92
N ILE A 41 -42.59 46.09 0.19
CA ILE A 41 -42.37 45.09 1.25
C ILE A 41 -42.62 43.68 0.72
N LEU A 42 -43.70 43.47 -0.03
CA LEU A 42 -44.00 42.18 -0.65
C LEU A 42 -42.88 41.72 -1.59
N GLN A 43 -42.32 42.63 -2.39
CA GLN A 43 -41.20 42.34 -3.28
C GLN A 43 -39.93 41.92 -2.51
N VAL A 44 -39.63 42.58 -1.39
CA VAL A 44 -38.49 42.22 -0.53
C VAL A 44 -38.67 40.82 0.06
N VAL A 45 -39.88 40.48 0.54
CA VAL A 45 -40.19 39.15 1.09
C VAL A 45 -40.00 38.07 0.02
N ILE A 46 -40.50 38.30 -1.20
CA ILE A 46 -40.38 37.34 -2.32
C ILE A 46 -38.90 37.13 -2.69
N VAL A 47 -38.14 38.21 -2.87
CA VAL A 47 -36.71 38.12 -3.24
C VAL A 47 -35.89 37.43 -2.15
N SER A 48 -36.18 37.73 -0.88
CA SER A 48 -35.51 37.10 0.27
C SER A 48 -35.83 35.60 0.36
N GLY A 49 -37.10 35.23 0.18
CA GLY A 49 -37.54 33.83 0.14
C GLY A 49 -36.87 33.06 -1.00
N PHE A 50 -36.78 33.66 -2.19
CA PHE A 50 -36.10 33.05 -3.34
C PHE A 50 -34.59 32.89 -3.09
N GLY A 51 -33.93 33.90 -2.53
CA GLY A 51 -32.51 33.84 -2.15
C GLY A 51 -32.23 32.73 -1.12
N ALA A 52 -33.07 32.58 -0.10
CA ALA A 52 -32.96 31.51 0.88
C ALA A 52 -33.15 30.13 0.25
N TRP A 53 -34.14 29.98 -0.63
CA TRP A 53 -34.39 28.72 -1.33
C TRP A 53 -33.21 28.31 -2.23
N VAL A 54 -32.70 29.25 -3.05
CA VAL A 54 -31.51 29.02 -3.89
C VAL A 54 -30.29 28.70 -3.03
N SER A 55 -30.10 29.39 -1.90
CA SER A 55 -28.99 29.11 -0.98
C SER A 55 -29.06 27.70 -0.38
N VAL A 56 -30.25 27.21 -0.04
CA VAL A 56 -30.44 25.84 0.46
C VAL A 56 -30.14 24.81 -0.63
N LEU A 57 -30.64 25.02 -1.86
CA LEU A 57 -30.35 24.14 -2.99
C LEU A 57 -28.85 24.09 -3.32
N MET A 58 -28.19 25.25 -3.32
CA MET A 58 -26.75 25.35 -3.57
C MET A 58 -25.94 24.66 -2.47
N SER A 59 -26.35 24.81 -1.20
CA SER A 59 -25.67 24.16 -0.07
C SER A 59 -25.78 22.64 -0.13
N ASP A 60 -26.94 22.07 -0.49
CA ASP A 60 -27.09 20.62 -0.63
C ASP A 60 -26.25 20.09 -1.82
N TYR A 61 -26.24 20.82 -2.92
CA TYR A 61 -25.39 20.50 -4.08
C TYR A 61 -23.90 20.48 -3.72
N GLN A 62 -23.42 21.49 -2.99
CA GLN A 62 -22.03 21.58 -2.53
C GLN A 62 -21.66 20.42 -1.59
N LEU A 63 -22.52 20.05 -0.64
CA LEU A 63 -22.27 18.93 0.27
C LEU A 63 -22.16 17.60 -0.49
N ARG A 64 -23.03 17.38 -1.49
CA ARG A 64 -22.98 16.18 -2.34
C ARG A 64 -21.72 16.14 -3.20
N GLN A 65 -21.28 17.28 -3.73
CA GLN A 65 -20.02 17.35 -4.49
C GLN A 65 -18.82 17.06 -3.59
N GLN A 66 -18.74 17.68 -2.41
CA GLN A 66 -17.66 17.42 -1.46
C GLN A 66 -17.61 15.96 -1.02
N ALA A 67 -18.76 15.32 -0.80
CA ALA A 67 -18.81 13.89 -0.45
C ALA A 67 -18.25 13.02 -1.59
N LYS A 68 -18.61 13.31 -2.84
CA LYS A 68 -18.08 12.60 -4.02
C LYS A 68 -16.59 12.83 -4.23
N GLU A 69 -16.11 14.06 -4.02
CA GLU A 69 -14.68 14.40 -4.11
C GLU A 69 -13.88 13.66 -3.05
N LYS A 70 -14.34 13.65 -1.80
CA LYS A 70 -13.71 12.89 -0.71
C LYS A 70 -13.70 11.39 -0.99
N GLU A 71 -14.78 10.83 -1.54
CA GLU A 71 -14.79 9.41 -1.90
C GLU A 71 -13.77 9.09 -3.00
N ARG A 72 -13.66 9.96 -4.02
CA ARG A 72 -12.65 9.83 -5.08
C ARG A 72 -11.24 9.95 -4.55
N GLU A 73 -11.00 10.88 -3.64
CA GLU A 73 -9.70 11.10 -3.00
C GLU A 73 -9.30 9.89 -2.15
N VAL A 74 -10.21 9.38 -1.31
CA VAL A 74 -9.98 8.16 -0.53
C VAL A 74 -9.69 6.96 -1.44
N ARG A 75 -10.43 6.82 -2.54
CA ARG A 75 -10.19 5.76 -3.52
C ARG A 75 -8.81 5.90 -4.16
N ARG A 76 -8.42 7.13 -4.54
CA ARG A 76 -7.11 7.42 -5.12
C ARG A 76 -5.98 7.11 -4.13
N MET A 77 -6.09 7.56 -2.88
CA MET A 77 -5.11 7.27 -1.84
C MET A 77 -4.95 5.77 -1.59
N LYS A 78 -6.04 5.00 -1.61
CA LYS A 78 -5.98 3.54 -1.50
C LYS A 78 -5.23 2.88 -2.66
N LEU A 79 -5.47 3.34 -3.88
CA LEU A 79 -4.77 2.84 -5.07
C LEU A 79 -3.28 3.20 -5.04
N GLU A 80 -2.95 4.44 -4.68
CA GLU A 80 -1.55 4.89 -4.54
C GLU A 80 -0.82 4.10 -3.44
N TYR A 81 -1.44 3.90 -2.28
CA TYR A 81 -0.88 3.09 -1.20
C TYR A 81 -0.62 1.63 -1.65
N ARG A 82 -1.59 1.02 -2.35
CA ARG A 82 -1.45 -0.33 -2.90
C ARG A 82 -0.30 -0.40 -3.91
N GLU A 83 -0.21 0.55 -4.83
CA GLU A 83 0.86 0.61 -5.83
C GLU A 83 2.25 0.71 -5.17
N VAL A 84 2.39 1.58 -4.16
CA VAL A 84 3.64 1.73 -3.40
C VAL A 84 4.00 0.42 -2.70
N LEU A 85 3.03 -0.26 -2.08
CA LEU A 85 3.27 -1.54 -1.40
C LEU A 85 3.71 -2.62 -2.40
N LEU A 86 3.02 -2.76 -3.53
CA LEU A 86 3.36 -3.73 -4.58
C LEU A 86 4.77 -3.51 -5.13
N LYS A 87 5.13 -2.25 -5.42
CA LYS A 87 6.48 -1.90 -5.88
C LYS A 87 7.55 -2.18 -4.82
N SER A 88 7.26 -1.87 -3.56
CA SER A 88 8.16 -2.14 -2.43
C SER A 88 8.43 -3.63 -2.29
N VAL A 89 7.37 -4.47 -2.29
CA VAL A 89 7.51 -5.92 -2.20
C VAL A 89 8.34 -6.47 -3.36
N LEU A 90 8.07 -6.02 -4.58
CA LEU A 90 8.82 -6.45 -5.77
C LEU A 90 10.30 -6.06 -5.69
N SER A 91 10.59 -4.82 -5.28
CA SER A 91 11.97 -4.33 -5.13
C SER A 91 12.74 -5.15 -4.10
N ARG A 92 12.13 -5.39 -2.92
CA ARG A 92 12.77 -6.15 -1.84
C ARG A 92 12.99 -7.61 -2.22
N ALA A 93 12.03 -8.24 -2.90
CA ALA A 93 12.19 -9.59 -3.45
C ALA A 93 13.33 -9.64 -4.49
N MET A 94 13.42 -8.64 -5.37
CA MET A 94 14.51 -8.51 -6.35
C MET A 94 15.87 -8.37 -5.68
N ASP A 95 15.97 -7.55 -4.63
CA ASP A 95 17.21 -7.33 -3.90
C ASP A 95 17.66 -8.58 -3.15
N ALA A 96 16.75 -9.25 -2.44
CA ALA A 96 17.04 -10.51 -1.74
C ALA A 96 17.48 -11.61 -2.73
N TYR A 97 16.75 -11.79 -3.83
CA TYR A 97 17.15 -12.71 -4.91
C TYR A 97 18.51 -12.34 -5.51
N GLY A 98 18.76 -11.04 -5.73
CA GLY A 98 20.01 -10.50 -6.28
C GLY A 98 21.21 -10.77 -5.37
N LYS A 99 21.07 -10.56 -4.06
CA LYS A 99 22.07 -10.88 -3.04
C LYS A 99 22.40 -12.38 -3.05
N ALA A 100 21.38 -13.24 -2.93
CA ALA A 100 21.56 -14.69 -2.97
C ALA A 100 22.22 -15.14 -4.29
N LYS A 101 21.80 -14.62 -5.43
CA LYS A 101 22.41 -14.98 -6.73
C LYS A 101 23.86 -14.49 -6.85
N THR A 102 24.17 -13.34 -6.29
CA THR A 102 25.54 -12.78 -6.28
C THR A 102 26.45 -13.64 -5.42
N ALA A 103 26.04 -13.95 -4.18
CA ALA A 103 26.78 -14.86 -3.30
C ALA A 103 27.05 -16.20 -3.99
N ARG A 104 26.04 -16.79 -4.64
CA ARG A 104 26.19 -18.01 -5.44
C ARG A 104 27.24 -17.90 -6.55
N ARG A 105 27.21 -16.80 -7.32
CA ARG A 105 28.15 -16.59 -8.42
C ARG A 105 29.58 -16.41 -7.91
N LEU A 106 29.74 -15.71 -6.80
CA LEU A 106 31.03 -15.51 -6.15
C LEU A 106 31.57 -16.83 -5.59
N PHE A 107 30.74 -17.63 -4.95
CA PHE A 107 31.10 -18.99 -4.52
C PHE A 107 31.62 -19.85 -5.67
N ARG A 108 30.91 -19.86 -6.80
CA ARG A 108 31.33 -20.62 -7.98
C ARG A 108 32.64 -20.12 -8.59
N GLY A 109 32.87 -18.81 -8.56
CA GLY A 109 34.03 -18.19 -9.20
C GLY A 109 35.29 -18.10 -8.32
N ARG A 110 35.13 -18.07 -6.99
CA ARG A 110 36.22 -17.82 -6.03
C ARG A 110 36.30 -18.87 -4.91
N GLY A 111 35.17 -19.42 -4.49
CA GLY A 111 35.07 -20.36 -3.38
C GLY A 111 35.56 -21.79 -3.71
N VAL A 112 35.87 -22.08 -4.97
CA VAL A 112 36.43 -23.37 -5.40
C VAL A 112 37.82 -23.13 -5.97
N ALA A 113 38.87 -23.38 -5.18
CA ALA A 113 40.24 -23.37 -5.70
C ALA A 113 40.33 -24.40 -6.85
N SER A 114 40.80 -23.94 -8.01
CA SER A 114 40.62 -24.59 -9.32
C SER A 114 41.08 -26.06 -9.42
N ASN A 115 41.85 -26.55 -8.46
CA ASN A 115 42.39 -27.91 -8.44
C ASN A 115 42.11 -28.72 -7.15
N SER A 116 41.57 -28.13 -6.08
CA SER A 116 41.52 -28.82 -4.77
C SER A 116 40.13 -28.89 -4.11
N ARG A 117 39.09 -28.23 -4.65
CA ARG A 117 37.72 -28.23 -4.07
C ARG A 117 37.67 -27.94 -2.55
N HIS A 118 38.72 -27.35 -2.00
CA HIS A 118 38.77 -26.91 -0.60
C HIS A 118 38.20 -25.51 -0.48
N LEU A 119 37.47 -25.28 0.59
CA LEU A 119 36.90 -23.98 0.92
C LEU A 119 37.89 -23.15 1.73
N VAL A 120 38.05 -21.88 1.33
CA VAL A 120 38.77 -20.88 2.13
C VAL A 120 37.80 -20.30 3.14
N LEU A 121 38.08 -20.48 4.43
CA LEU A 121 37.18 -20.14 5.53
C LEU A 121 36.70 -18.68 5.52
N GLU A 122 37.62 -17.74 5.30
CA GLU A 122 37.27 -16.31 5.26
C GLU A 122 36.27 -15.99 4.13
N GLN A 123 36.42 -16.62 2.96
CA GLN A 123 35.48 -16.44 1.86
C GLN A 123 34.16 -17.13 2.13
N TYR A 124 34.19 -18.29 2.80
CA TYR A 124 33.02 -19.03 3.21
C TYR A 124 32.15 -18.16 4.13
N ASP A 125 32.72 -17.62 5.20
CA ASP A 125 32.03 -16.74 6.16
C ASP A 125 31.44 -15.50 5.45
N HIS A 126 32.25 -14.80 4.64
CA HIS A 126 31.82 -13.60 3.93
C HIS A 126 30.62 -13.82 3.00
N PHE A 127 30.57 -14.96 2.31
CA PHE A 127 29.43 -15.24 1.43
C PHE A 127 28.19 -15.67 2.21
N PHE A 128 28.36 -16.35 3.36
CA PHE A 128 27.25 -16.69 4.23
C PHE A 128 26.61 -15.47 4.89
N ASP A 129 27.36 -14.40 5.16
CA ASP A 129 26.79 -13.11 5.58
C ASP A 129 25.77 -12.58 4.55
N GLN A 130 26.08 -12.68 3.25
CA GLN A 130 25.19 -12.22 2.18
C GLN A 130 23.95 -13.12 2.04
N ILE A 131 24.12 -14.44 2.22
CA ILE A 131 23.02 -15.41 2.17
C ILE A 131 22.09 -15.20 3.36
N ASN A 132 22.64 -15.02 4.55
CA ASN A 132 21.90 -14.73 5.78
C ASN A 132 21.09 -13.44 5.65
N ALA A 133 21.72 -12.35 5.18
CA ALA A 133 21.03 -11.10 4.91
C ALA A 133 19.89 -11.25 3.88
N ALA A 134 20.06 -12.10 2.86
CA ALA A 134 19.00 -12.39 1.90
C ALA A 134 17.86 -13.22 2.49
N GLN A 135 18.16 -14.22 3.33
CA GLN A 135 17.15 -15.05 4.00
C GLN A 135 16.32 -14.22 4.98
N LEU A 136 16.97 -13.39 5.82
CA LEU A 136 16.27 -12.51 6.76
C LEU A 136 15.34 -11.52 6.04
N GLU A 137 15.79 -10.97 4.91
CA GLU A 137 14.96 -10.07 4.09
C GLU A 137 13.70 -10.79 3.57
N LEU A 138 13.83 -12.04 3.10
CA LEU A 138 12.69 -12.84 2.65
C LEU A 138 11.76 -13.19 3.81
N GLU A 139 12.28 -13.46 5.00
CA GLU A 139 11.47 -13.73 6.18
C GLU A 139 10.62 -12.51 6.57
N VAL A 140 11.23 -11.32 6.65
CA VAL A 140 10.50 -10.07 6.91
C VAL A 140 9.47 -9.83 5.81
N LEU A 141 9.85 -10.02 4.55
CA LEU A 141 8.95 -9.83 3.42
C LEU A 141 7.72 -10.76 3.48
N ALA A 142 7.90 -12.03 3.86
CA ALA A 142 6.80 -12.96 4.05
C ALA A 142 5.82 -12.48 5.13
N ARG A 143 6.34 -11.99 6.27
CA ARG A 143 5.51 -11.43 7.34
C ARG A 143 4.73 -10.19 6.87
N ASP A 144 5.37 -9.29 6.13
CA ASP A 144 4.75 -8.07 5.62
C ASP A 144 3.63 -8.38 4.61
N VAL A 145 3.83 -9.38 3.75
CA VAL A 145 2.80 -9.86 2.83
C VAL A 145 1.59 -10.40 3.59
N ARG A 146 1.80 -11.27 4.59
CA ARG A 146 0.72 -11.80 5.44
C ARG A 146 -0.02 -10.71 6.21
N ALA A 147 0.71 -9.72 6.74
CA ALA A 147 0.12 -8.58 7.44
C ALA A 147 -0.73 -7.70 6.50
N SER A 148 -0.45 -7.73 5.20
CA SER A 148 -1.10 -6.90 4.18
C SER A 148 -1.95 -7.71 3.20
N ASP A 149 -2.40 -8.91 3.58
CA ASP A 149 -3.08 -9.90 2.71
C ASP A 149 -4.17 -9.30 1.81
N ARG A 150 -4.97 -8.36 2.35
CA ARG A 150 -6.08 -7.71 1.62
C ARG A 150 -5.64 -6.82 0.45
N THR A 151 -4.34 -6.53 0.32
CA THR A 151 -3.79 -5.64 -0.70
C THR A 151 -3.41 -6.40 -1.98
N PHE A 152 -3.16 -7.69 -1.87
CA PHE A 152 -2.74 -8.55 -2.98
C PHE A 152 -3.94 -9.33 -3.52
N SER A 153 -3.96 -9.60 -4.82
CA SER A 153 -5.02 -10.43 -5.39
C SER A 153 -4.85 -11.91 -5.04
N GLU A 154 -3.61 -12.37 -4.87
CA GLU A 154 -3.23 -13.76 -4.60
C GLU A 154 -2.20 -13.86 -3.45
N PRO A 155 -2.53 -13.40 -2.23
CA PRO A 155 -1.56 -13.31 -1.12
C PRO A 155 -0.94 -14.67 -0.76
N GLY A 156 -1.72 -15.75 -0.76
CA GLY A 156 -1.22 -17.09 -0.46
C GLY A 156 -0.18 -17.59 -1.47
N GLY A 157 -0.32 -17.26 -2.75
CA GLY A 157 0.67 -17.61 -3.77
C GLY A 157 1.98 -16.83 -3.60
N LEU A 158 1.90 -15.56 -3.20
CA LEU A 158 3.07 -14.74 -2.89
C LEU A 158 3.80 -15.27 -1.65
N ASP A 159 3.08 -15.49 -0.55
CA ASP A 159 3.66 -16.00 0.70
C ASP A 159 4.32 -17.37 0.51
N GLN A 160 3.66 -18.29 -0.21
CA GLN A 160 4.25 -19.60 -0.52
C GLN A 160 5.54 -19.48 -1.32
N ASN A 161 5.58 -18.59 -2.32
CA ASN A 161 6.78 -18.40 -3.13
C ASN A 161 7.94 -17.78 -2.31
N ILE A 162 7.65 -16.76 -1.49
CA ILE A 162 8.66 -16.13 -0.63
C ILE A 162 9.17 -17.14 0.41
N SER A 163 8.26 -17.84 1.09
CA SER A 163 8.59 -18.85 2.10
C SER A 163 9.41 -20.00 1.51
N LYS A 164 9.17 -20.37 0.24
CA LYS A 164 9.98 -21.40 -0.44
C LYS A 164 11.43 -20.94 -0.67
N MET A 165 11.63 -19.68 -1.05
CA MET A 165 12.96 -19.10 -1.20
C MET A 165 13.68 -18.99 0.15
N GLU A 166 12.96 -18.49 1.16
CA GLU A 166 13.44 -18.34 2.53
C GLU A 166 13.90 -19.68 3.10
N LYS A 167 13.04 -20.71 3.05
CA LYS A 167 13.35 -22.06 3.53
C LYS A 167 14.59 -22.65 2.85
N TYR A 168 14.73 -22.49 1.54
CA TYR A 168 15.90 -23.01 0.81
C TYR A 168 17.20 -22.38 1.30
N LEU A 169 17.23 -21.05 1.51
CA LEU A 169 18.40 -20.39 2.09
C LEU A 169 18.60 -20.78 3.56
N GLY A 170 17.53 -20.97 4.33
CA GLY A 170 17.59 -21.44 5.71
C GLY A 170 18.24 -22.83 5.83
N GLU A 171 17.90 -23.78 4.96
CA GLU A 171 18.53 -25.10 4.91
C GLU A 171 20.04 -25.00 4.62
N LEU A 172 20.45 -24.06 3.77
CA LEU A 172 21.86 -23.81 3.47
C LEU A 172 22.59 -23.18 4.66
N ILE A 173 21.97 -22.22 5.35
CA ILE A 173 22.52 -21.59 6.56
C ILE A 173 22.64 -22.62 7.69
N SER A 174 21.65 -23.49 7.87
CA SER A 174 21.70 -24.56 8.88
C SER A 174 22.88 -25.52 8.67
N GLU A 175 23.19 -25.88 7.43
CA GLU A 175 24.39 -26.68 7.11
C GLU A 175 25.67 -25.93 7.52
N TYR A 176 25.75 -24.63 7.21
CA TYR A 176 26.87 -23.79 7.61
C TYR A 176 27.03 -23.72 9.13
N GLU A 177 25.96 -23.43 9.87
CA GLU A 177 26.01 -23.29 11.33
C GLU A 177 26.46 -24.58 12.03
N GLN A 178 26.08 -25.76 11.49
CA GLN A 178 26.46 -27.06 12.03
C GLN A 178 27.95 -27.38 11.80
N LEU A 179 28.48 -27.00 10.64
CA LEU A 179 29.83 -27.37 10.23
C LEU A 179 30.87 -26.30 10.58
N ARG A 180 30.47 -25.03 10.68
CA ARG A 180 31.37 -23.91 10.94
C ARG A 180 32.23 -24.05 12.22
N PRO A 181 31.72 -24.57 13.36
CA PRO A 181 32.54 -24.77 14.55
C PRO A 181 33.72 -25.74 14.34
N GLN A 182 33.59 -26.67 13.39
CA GLN A 182 34.61 -27.68 13.09
C GLN A 182 35.82 -27.10 12.35
N PHE A 183 35.68 -25.94 11.71
CA PHE A 183 36.77 -25.19 11.09
C PHE A 183 37.70 -24.49 12.10
N SER A 184 37.46 -24.62 13.42
CA SER A 184 38.33 -24.05 14.45
C SER A 184 39.70 -24.74 14.52
N ASP A 185 39.83 -25.94 13.95
CA ASP A 185 41.10 -26.63 13.79
C ASP A 185 41.75 -26.24 12.44
N PRO A 186 42.93 -25.58 12.45
CA PRO A 186 43.64 -25.16 11.23
C PRO A 186 43.95 -26.29 10.25
N MET A 187 43.94 -27.55 10.71
CA MET A 187 44.20 -28.73 9.89
C MET A 187 42.94 -29.29 9.22
N THR A 188 41.75 -28.86 9.62
CA THR A 188 40.48 -29.39 9.09
C THR A 188 40.10 -28.67 7.79
N SER A 189 40.36 -29.33 6.66
CA SER A 189 39.85 -28.91 5.35
C SER A 189 38.61 -29.72 4.98
N PHE A 190 37.49 -29.06 4.72
CA PHE A 190 36.30 -29.71 4.16
C PHE A 190 36.36 -29.71 2.65
N THR A 191 35.91 -30.81 2.05
CA THR A 191 35.65 -30.87 0.62
C THR A 191 34.22 -30.43 0.38
N ILE A 192 33.95 -29.77 -0.76
CA ILE A 192 32.57 -29.39 -1.14
C ILE A 192 31.60 -30.58 -1.12
N SER A 193 32.09 -31.80 -1.37
CA SER A 193 31.29 -33.02 -1.33
C SER A 193 30.76 -33.38 0.07
N ASP A 194 31.37 -32.84 1.13
CA ASP A 194 30.90 -33.00 2.51
C ASP A 194 29.77 -32.01 2.86
N LEU A 195 29.47 -31.08 1.94
CA LEU A 195 28.53 -29.97 2.09
C LEU A 195 27.44 -30.08 1.02
N PRO A 196 26.51 -31.05 1.12
CA PRO A 196 25.55 -31.33 0.07
C PRO A 196 24.66 -30.14 -0.31
N ARG A 197 24.30 -29.26 0.65
CA ARG A 197 23.48 -28.07 0.36
C ARG A 197 24.29 -27.01 -0.36
N LEU A 198 25.51 -26.74 0.10
CA LEU A 198 26.42 -25.84 -0.62
C LEU A 198 26.74 -26.37 -2.02
N GLU A 199 26.97 -27.67 -2.15
CA GLU A 199 27.24 -28.30 -3.44
C GLU A 199 26.07 -28.11 -4.41
N ASP A 200 24.84 -28.41 -3.98
CA ASP A 200 23.63 -28.12 -4.75
C ASP A 200 23.56 -26.63 -5.13
N TYR A 201 23.78 -25.75 -4.16
CA TYR A 201 23.71 -24.32 -4.35
C TYR A 201 24.67 -23.82 -5.42
N ILE A 202 25.90 -24.33 -5.50
CA ILE A 202 26.90 -23.88 -6.47
C ILE A 202 26.81 -24.59 -7.83
N ARG A 203 26.15 -25.75 -7.93
CA ARG A 203 25.97 -26.48 -9.21
C ARG A 203 25.22 -25.64 -10.24
N PRO A 204 25.36 -25.90 -11.55
CA PRO A 204 24.58 -25.22 -12.58
C PRO A 204 23.07 -25.29 -12.30
N SER A 205 22.35 -24.19 -12.55
CA SER A 205 20.94 -24.09 -12.15
C SER A 205 20.01 -25.14 -12.76
N ALA A 206 20.41 -25.74 -13.88
CA ALA A 206 19.65 -26.82 -14.52
C ALA A 206 19.73 -28.16 -13.76
N GLN A 207 20.70 -28.31 -12.86
CA GLN A 207 21.03 -29.55 -12.14
C GLN A 207 20.97 -29.35 -10.62
N SER A 208 20.36 -28.27 -10.15
CA SER A 208 20.31 -27.89 -8.74
C SER A 208 18.89 -27.53 -8.31
N GLU A 209 18.58 -27.72 -7.04
CA GLU A 209 17.34 -27.27 -6.40
C GLU A 209 17.22 -25.73 -6.38
N PHE A 210 18.30 -25.00 -6.64
CA PHE A 210 18.27 -23.54 -6.80
C PHE A 210 17.21 -23.07 -7.82
N LYS A 211 17.01 -23.77 -8.93
CA LYS A 211 16.00 -23.35 -9.93
C LYS A 211 14.57 -23.47 -9.38
N PRO A 212 14.09 -24.66 -8.96
CA PRO A 212 12.73 -24.81 -8.44
C PRO A 212 12.48 -24.09 -7.10
N SER A 213 13.53 -23.80 -6.32
CA SER A 213 13.39 -23.19 -4.98
C SER A 213 13.70 -21.69 -4.93
N MET A 214 14.51 -21.15 -5.85
CA MET A 214 14.81 -19.71 -5.91
C MET A 214 14.29 -19.04 -7.18
N ILE A 215 14.56 -19.60 -8.36
CA ILE A 215 14.27 -18.94 -9.64
C ILE A 215 12.76 -18.97 -9.94
N THR A 216 12.15 -20.16 -9.90
CA THR A 216 10.72 -20.31 -10.21
C THR A 216 9.84 -19.52 -9.23
N PRO A 217 10.06 -19.57 -7.90
CA PRO A 217 9.25 -18.79 -6.97
C PRO A 217 9.43 -17.29 -7.15
N PHE A 218 10.66 -16.82 -7.40
CA PHE A 218 10.91 -15.43 -7.72
C PHE A 218 10.16 -14.97 -8.98
N GLN A 219 10.15 -15.79 -10.04
CA GLN A 219 9.36 -15.50 -11.24
C GLN A 219 7.85 -15.47 -10.94
N GLY A 220 7.37 -16.35 -10.05
CA GLY A 220 6.00 -16.33 -9.54
C GLY A 220 5.65 -15.02 -8.84
N ILE A 221 6.53 -14.52 -7.97
CA ILE A 221 6.39 -13.21 -7.30
C ILE A 221 6.32 -12.08 -8.34
N GLN A 222 7.23 -12.07 -9.31
CA GLN A 222 7.24 -11.05 -10.37
C GLN A 222 5.94 -11.07 -11.20
N ALA A 223 5.47 -12.26 -11.58
CA ALA A 223 4.26 -12.42 -12.38
C ALA A 223 3.01 -11.95 -11.61
N SER A 224 2.88 -12.37 -10.34
CA SER A 224 1.76 -12.00 -9.47
C SER A 224 1.70 -10.48 -9.25
N ILE A 225 2.81 -9.86 -8.86
CA ILE A 225 2.83 -8.40 -8.60
C ILE A 225 2.61 -7.60 -9.90
N ARG A 226 3.19 -8.02 -11.03
CA ARG A 226 2.96 -7.33 -12.31
C ARG A 226 1.51 -7.44 -12.76
N LYS A 227 0.86 -8.59 -12.55
CA LYS A 227 -0.57 -8.77 -12.82
C LYS A 227 -1.42 -7.79 -12.00
N ASP A 228 -1.09 -7.60 -10.72
CA ASP A 228 -1.77 -6.65 -9.83
C ASP A 228 -1.53 -5.19 -10.24
N LEU A 229 -0.31 -4.83 -10.63
CA LEU A 229 0.02 -3.49 -11.12
C LEU A 229 -0.68 -3.14 -12.44
N LEU A 230 -0.87 -4.11 -13.33
CA LEU A 230 -1.56 -3.91 -14.61
C LEU A 230 -3.09 -3.84 -14.45
N ASN A 231 -3.64 -4.39 -13.36
CA ASN A 231 -5.08 -4.44 -13.10
C ASN A 231 -5.42 -3.79 -11.74
N PRO A 232 -5.33 -2.46 -11.62
CA PRO A 232 -5.55 -1.76 -10.35
C PRO A 232 -7.01 -1.75 -9.86
N SER A 233 -7.93 -2.41 -10.58
CA SER A 233 -9.39 -2.32 -10.37
C SER A 233 -9.97 -3.31 -9.35
N LEU A 234 -9.15 -4.11 -8.66
CA LEU A 234 -9.58 -4.95 -7.53
C LEU A 234 -9.54 -4.17 -6.21
#